data_AF-A0A9C9T9E2-F1
#
_entry.id   AF-A0A9C9T9E2-F1
#
_cell.length_a   1.000
_cell.length_b   1.000
_cell.length_c   1.000
_cell.angle_alpha   90.00
_cell.angle_beta   90.00
_cell.angle_gamma   90.00
#
_symmetry.space_group_name_H-M   'P 1'
#
loop_
_entity.id
_entity.type
_entity.pdbx_description
1 polymer ?
#
loop_
_entity_poly.entity_id
_entity_poly.type
_entity_poly.pdbx_seq_one_letter_code
_entity_poly.pdbx_strand_id
1 'polypeptide(L)'
;MSQMKPSEQYVQRLLKDRYGIRLIKIDDDGGKNGKEADFEYCENNQRIFVCELKEYETMNPTEKSGWEKIHHSDGSIGYTRNCIAPNKISRNIHKAFKQLKKYSEPKILIFLNHYPGYDVRDLVDTYRGFCEYTVGDRIIKDSYYKKASEGTIKEEKNQIDLYIWIDASDKNGSLERDEIYLRTVTDIGQDIAKKYFCALDMK
;
A
#
# COMPACT_ATOMS: atom_id res chain seq x y z
N MET A 1 -3.96 25.03 7.86
CA MET A 1 -3.15 23.82 7.67
C MET A 1 -3.79 22.70 8.48
N SER A 2 -4.28 21.68 7.81
CA SER A 2 -4.83 20.50 8.45
C SER A 2 -3.77 19.78 9.29
N GLN A 3 -4.16 19.27 10.47
CA GLN A 3 -3.25 18.55 11.37
C GLN A 3 -2.95 17.17 10.80
N MET A 4 -1.67 16.86 10.53
CA MET A 4 -1.26 15.54 10.04
C MET A 4 -1.39 14.48 11.13
N LYS A 5 -1.87 13.30 10.74
CA LYS A 5 -1.89 12.09 11.59
C LYS A 5 -0.47 11.57 11.87
N PRO A 6 -0.26 10.76 12.92
CA PRO A 6 1.04 10.16 13.19
C PRO A 6 1.63 9.38 12.02
N SER A 7 0.83 8.55 11.33
CA SER A 7 1.27 7.79 10.15
C SER A 7 1.64 8.69 8.96
N GLU A 8 0.91 9.79 8.77
CA GLU A 8 1.23 10.79 7.76
C GLU A 8 2.57 11.48 8.03
N GLN A 9 2.80 11.90 9.28
CA GLN A 9 4.07 12.49 9.71
C GLN A 9 5.23 11.51 9.57
N TYR A 10 4.99 10.24 9.87
CA TYR A 10 5.97 9.18 9.75
C TYR A 10 6.38 8.97 8.28
N VAL A 11 5.42 8.78 7.37
CA VAL A 11 5.71 8.61 5.93
C VAL A 11 6.41 9.84 5.35
N GLN A 12 5.95 11.06 5.68
CA GLN A 12 6.61 12.29 5.23
C GLN A 12 8.08 12.33 5.68
N ARG A 13 8.35 12.01 6.94
CA ARG A 13 9.71 11.99 7.49
C ARG A 13 10.56 10.92 6.82
N LEU A 14 10.04 9.70 6.71
CA LEU A 14 10.74 8.58 6.09
C LEU A 14 11.15 8.92 4.64
N LEU A 15 10.23 9.44 3.83
CA LEU A 15 10.53 9.77 2.43
C LEU A 15 11.44 10.99 2.29
N LYS A 16 11.33 11.97 3.21
CA LYS A 16 12.26 13.09 3.25
C LYS A 16 13.67 12.63 3.59
N ASP A 17 13.82 11.84 4.64
CA ASP A 17 15.13 11.47 5.17
C ASP A 17 15.81 10.44 4.25
N ARG A 18 15.05 9.51 3.67
CA ARG A 18 15.59 8.46 2.79
C ARG A 18 15.72 8.89 1.33
N TYR A 19 14.87 9.79 0.85
CA TYR A 19 14.78 10.14 -0.58
C TYR A 19 14.91 11.64 -0.89
N GLY A 20 15.00 12.51 0.11
CA GLY A 20 14.92 13.96 -0.10
C GLY A 20 13.53 14.44 -0.54
N ILE A 21 12.52 13.56 -0.51
CA ILE A 21 11.16 13.86 -0.96
C ILE A 21 10.36 14.45 0.19
N ARG A 22 10.19 15.77 0.19
CA ARG A 22 9.33 16.45 1.17
C ARG A 22 7.88 16.48 0.69
N LEU A 23 7.09 15.51 1.12
CA LEU A 23 5.64 15.51 0.88
C LEU A 23 4.97 16.70 1.57
N ILE A 24 4.04 17.35 0.86
CA ILE A 24 3.21 18.45 1.35
C ILE A 24 1.79 17.91 1.54
N LYS A 25 1.21 18.10 2.73
CA LYS A 25 -0.19 17.70 3.01
C LYS A 25 -1.12 18.57 2.19
N ILE A 26 -2.01 17.93 1.43
CA ILE A 26 -3.10 18.64 0.76
C ILE A 26 -4.15 18.92 1.83
N ASP A 27 -4.58 20.18 1.92
CA ASP A 27 -5.65 20.56 2.84
C ASP A 27 -6.97 19.91 2.37
N ASP A 28 -7.61 19.15 3.25
CA ASP A 28 -8.95 18.61 3.01
C ASP A 28 -9.94 19.77 3.19
N ASP A 29 -10.42 20.33 2.09
CA ASP A 29 -11.40 21.42 2.09
C ASP A 29 -12.82 20.96 2.48
N GLY A 30 -12.99 19.67 2.81
CA GLY A 30 -14.06 19.19 3.68
C GLY A 30 -15.48 19.36 3.15
N GLY A 31 -15.68 19.69 1.87
CA GLY A 31 -17.02 20.04 1.38
C GLY A 31 -17.19 19.99 -0.13
N LYS A 32 -18.30 19.36 -0.56
CA LYS A 32 -18.84 19.21 -1.93
C LYS A 32 -18.12 18.26 -2.91
N ASN A 33 -16.79 18.16 -2.90
CA ASN A 33 -16.06 17.35 -3.92
C ASN A 33 -15.55 15.98 -3.42
N GLY A 34 -15.86 15.61 -2.17
CA GLY A 34 -15.39 14.37 -1.54
C GLY A 34 -13.91 14.44 -1.12
N LYS A 35 -13.40 13.39 -0.47
CA LYS A 35 -12.04 13.39 0.09
C LYS A 35 -10.96 13.65 -0.97
N GLU A 36 -9.99 14.48 -0.63
CA GLU A 36 -8.79 14.76 -1.43
C GLU A 36 -7.71 13.69 -1.23
N ALA A 37 -6.66 13.75 -2.05
CA ALA A 37 -5.47 12.93 -1.85
C ALA A 37 -4.71 13.40 -0.60
N ASP A 38 -3.97 12.51 0.05
CA ASP A 38 -3.26 12.87 1.28
C ASP A 38 -2.10 13.83 1.07
N PHE A 39 -1.31 13.69 0.00
CA PHE A 39 -0.16 14.56 -0.21
C PHE A 39 0.13 14.87 -1.68
N GLU A 40 0.97 15.89 -1.88
CA GLU A 40 1.65 16.20 -3.12
C GLU A 40 3.16 16.31 -2.91
N TYR A 41 3.93 16.12 -3.98
CA TYR A 41 5.33 16.51 -4.03
C TYR A 41 5.54 17.54 -5.14
N CYS A 42 6.27 18.60 -4.81
CA CYS A 42 6.52 19.72 -5.69
C CYS A 42 8.04 19.96 -5.86
N GLU A 43 8.48 20.17 -7.10
CA GLU A 43 9.85 20.56 -7.46
C GLU A 43 9.74 21.85 -8.29
N ASN A 44 10.52 22.89 -7.95
CA ASN A 44 10.49 24.19 -8.64
C ASN A 44 9.08 24.79 -8.79
N ASN A 45 8.27 24.74 -7.73
CA ASN A 45 6.86 25.18 -7.70
C ASN A 45 5.93 24.46 -8.69
N GLN A 46 6.35 23.30 -9.24
CA GLN A 46 5.51 22.45 -10.06
C GLN A 46 5.18 21.17 -9.31
N ARG A 47 3.90 20.79 -9.32
CA ARG A 47 3.45 19.52 -8.75
C ARG A 47 3.95 18.37 -9.65
N ILE A 48 4.74 17.48 -9.06
CA ILE A 48 5.35 16.36 -9.77
C ILE A 48 4.47 15.11 -9.67
N PHE A 49 3.90 14.85 -8.50
CA PHE A 49 2.95 13.76 -8.29
C PHE A 49 2.05 14.03 -7.08
N VAL A 50 0.93 13.31 -7.04
CA VAL A 50 0.05 13.21 -5.86
C VAL A 50 0.12 11.81 -5.28
N CYS A 51 -0.03 11.69 -3.97
CA CYS A 51 -0.08 10.40 -3.32
C CYS A 51 -1.17 10.28 -2.26
N GLU A 52 -1.75 9.09 -2.19
CA GLU A 52 -2.70 8.70 -1.15
C GLU A 52 -2.06 7.69 -0.21
N LEU A 53 -2.29 7.83 1.09
CA LEU A 53 -1.80 6.91 2.11
C LEU A 53 -2.91 5.93 2.53
N LYS A 54 -2.53 4.66 2.68
CA LYS A 54 -3.35 3.60 3.27
C LYS A 54 -2.53 2.87 4.30
N GLU A 55 -3.05 2.84 5.52
CA GLU A 55 -2.38 2.24 6.66
C GLU A 55 -2.98 0.88 7.03
N TYR A 56 -2.12 -0.05 7.40
CA TYR A 56 -2.45 -1.32 8.04
C TYR A 56 -1.92 -1.33 9.46
N GLU A 57 -2.75 -0.84 10.39
CA GLU A 57 -2.44 -0.84 11.81
C GLU A 57 -2.32 -2.27 12.36
N THR A 58 -1.45 -2.43 13.36
CA THR A 58 -1.39 -3.68 14.14
C THR A 58 -2.72 -3.89 14.84
N MET A 59 -3.37 -5.02 14.56
CA MET A 59 -4.65 -5.34 15.17
C MET A 59 -4.62 -6.72 15.82
N ASN A 60 -5.15 -6.80 17.03
CA ASN A 60 -5.41 -8.09 17.67
C ASN A 60 -6.51 -8.83 16.91
N PRO A 61 -6.36 -10.14 16.63
CA PRO A 61 -7.40 -10.96 16.03
C PRO A 61 -8.68 -10.91 16.87
N THR A 62 -9.76 -10.43 16.28
CA THR A 62 -11.10 -10.48 16.87
C THR A 62 -12.13 -10.84 15.80
N GLU A 63 -13.25 -11.42 16.22
CA GLU A 63 -14.38 -11.69 15.32
C GLU A 63 -14.90 -10.40 14.65
N LYS A 64 -14.91 -9.27 15.38
CA LYS A 64 -15.25 -7.95 14.83
C LYS A 64 -14.33 -7.50 13.69
N SER A 65 -13.07 -7.93 13.73
CA SER A 65 -12.08 -7.71 12.67
C SER A 65 -12.10 -8.76 11.56
N GLY A 66 -13.06 -9.69 11.57
CA GLY A 66 -13.26 -10.71 10.53
C GLY A 66 -12.44 -11.98 10.73
N TRP A 67 -11.91 -12.23 11.93
CA TRP A 67 -11.23 -13.47 12.27
C TRP A 67 -12.24 -14.50 12.77
N GLU A 68 -12.07 -15.75 12.36
CA GLU A 68 -12.87 -16.85 12.89
C GLU A 68 -12.15 -17.44 14.09
N LYS A 69 -12.84 -17.54 15.22
CA LYS A 69 -12.30 -18.11 16.45
C LYS A 69 -12.37 -19.63 16.37
N ILE A 70 -11.22 -20.30 16.48
CA ILE A 70 -11.12 -21.76 16.53
C ILE A 70 -10.95 -22.19 17.99
N HIS A 71 -11.73 -23.19 18.39
CA HIS A 71 -11.54 -23.88 19.66
C HIS A 71 -10.78 -25.18 19.40
N HIS A 72 -9.61 -25.32 19.99
CA HIS A 72 -8.80 -26.54 19.91
C HIS A 72 -9.24 -27.55 20.98
N SER A 73 -8.94 -28.84 20.74
CA SER A 73 -9.30 -29.93 21.65
C SER A 73 -8.60 -29.87 23.01
N ASP A 74 -7.47 -29.16 23.11
CA ASP A 74 -6.73 -28.89 24.34
C ASP A 74 -7.28 -27.68 25.13
N GLY A 75 -8.37 -27.07 24.66
CA GLY A 75 -8.98 -25.89 25.27
C GLY A 75 -8.33 -24.56 24.87
N SER A 76 -7.26 -24.58 24.06
CA SER A 76 -6.67 -23.36 23.52
C SER A 76 -7.59 -22.71 22.47
N ILE A 77 -7.45 -21.40 22.33
CA ILE A 77 -8.20 -20.60 21.36
C ILE A 77 -7.23 -20.16 20.26
N GLY A 78 -7.48 -20.62 19.04
CA GLY A 78 -6.84 -20.13 17.83
C GLY A 78 -7.73 -19.11 17.12
N TYR A 79 -7.15 -18.39 16.16
CA TYR A 79 -7.90 -17.57 15.23
C TYR A 79 -7.45 -17.90 13.82
N THR A 80 -8.39 -18.26 12.94
CA THR A 80 -8.13 -18.46 11.51
C THR A 80 -8.74 -17.35 10.69
N ARG A 81 -8.30 -17.28 9.45
CA ARG A 81 -8.64 -16.20 8.54
C ARG A 81 -8.64 -16.69 7.12
N ASN A 82 -9.82 -16.64 6.49
CA ASN A 82 -9.95 -16.73 5.05
C ASN A 82 -10.02 -15.31 4.43
N CYS A 83 -9.13 -15.02 3.50
CA CYS A 83 -9.30 -14.03 2.42
C CYS A 83 -9.25 -12.53 2.76
N ILE A 84 -8.76 -12.10 3.93
CA ILE A 84 -8.81 -10.66 4.24
C ILE A 84 -7.72 -9.85 3.50
N ALA A 85 -6.50 -10.38 3.29
CA ALA A 85 -5.42 -9.61 2.65
C ALA A 85 -5.79 -9.08 1.27
N PRO A 86 -6.15 -9.95 0.29
CA PRO A 86 -6.55 -9.48 -1.03
C PRO A 86 -7.77 -8.56 -1.03
N ASN A 87 -8.77 -8.86 -0.21
CA ASN A 87 -9.98 -8.05 -0.12
C ASN A 87 -9.71 -6.67 0.51
N LYS A 88 -8.80 -6.59 1.49
CA LYS A 88 -8.45 -5.33 2.14
C LYS A 88 -7.57 -4.48 1.23
N ILE A 89 -6.58 -5.08 0.58
CA ILE A 89 -5.72 -4.42 -0.41
C ILE A 89 -6.56 -3.88 -1.56
N SER A 90 -7.40 -4.71 -2.20
CA SER A 90 -8.24 -4.25 -3.31
C SER A 90 -9.20 -3.13 -2.90
N ARG A 91 -9.82 -3.23 -1.72
CA ARG A 91 -10.65 -2.15 -1.19
C ARG A 91 -9.87 -0.85 -0.98
N ASN A 92 -8.64 -0.93 -0.47
CA ASN A 92 -7.79 0.23 -0.26
C ASN A 92 -7.37 0.86 -1.60
N ILE A 93 -7.00 0.05 -2.60
CA ILE A 93 -6.72 0.50 -3.96
C ILE A 93 -7.94 1.22 -4.55
N HIS A 94 -9.12 0.59 -4.50
CA HIS A 94 -10.35 1.18 -5.03
C HIS A 94 -10.70 2.52 -4.36
N LYS A 95 -10.57 2.61 -3.02
CA LYS A 95 -10.82 3.85 -2.29
C LYS A 95 -9.80 4.94 -2.64
N ALA A 96 -8.52 4.59 -2.66
CA ALA A 96 -7.45 5.52 -3.00
C ALA A 96 -7.61 6.05 -4.42
N PHE A 97 -7.92 5.19 -5.38
CA PHE A 97 -8.13 5.58 -6.76
C PHE A 97 -9.27 6.60 -6.91
N LYS A 98 -10.35 6.48 -6.13
CA LYS A 98 -11.44 7.48 -6.14
C LYS A 98 -10.98 8.89 -5.76
N GLN A 99 -9.96 9.02 -4.91
CA GLN A 99 -9.34 10.29 -4.52
C GLN A 99 -8.33 10.72 -5.59
N LEU A 100 -7.43 9.82 -5.99
CA LEU A 100 -6.33 10.09 -6.92
C LEU A 100 -6.78 10.43 -8.35
N LYS A 101 -7.90 9.86 -8.83
CA LYS A 101 -8.39 10.10 -10.19
C LYS A 101 -8.82 11.54 -10.48
N LYS A 102 -8.93 12.39 -9.44
CA LYS A 102 -9.27 13.81 -9.55
C LYS A 102 -8.11 14.64 -10.12
N TYR A 103 -6.89 14.11 -10.08
CA TYR A 103 -5.66 14.80 -10.41
C TYR A 103 -5.17 14.39 -11.80
N SER A 104 -4.68 15.36 -12.57
CA SER A 104 -4.04 15.10 -13.86
C SER A 104 -2.61 14.60 -13.68
N GLU A 105 -1.99 14.90 -12.54
CA GLU A 105 -0.66 14.50 -12.18
C GLU A 105 -0.55 12.97 -11.95
N PRO A 106 0.69 12.45 -11.98
CA PRO A 106 0.98 11.05 -11.66
C PRO A 106 0.47 10.67 -10.27
N LYS A 107 -0.08 9.46 -10.18
CA LYS A 107 -0.83 8.94 -9.04
C LYS A 107 -0.01 7.88 -8.34
N ILE A 108 0.34 8.15 -7.08
CA ILE A 108 1.09 7.21 -6.25
C ILE A 108 0.19 6.71 -5.13
N LEU A 109 0.20 5.40 -4.87
CA LEU A 109 -0.45 4.81 -3.71
C LEU A 109 0.58 4.26 -2.74
N ILE A 110 0.58 4.81 -1.53
CA ILE A 110 1.46 4.40 -0.45
C ILE A 110 0.69 3.50 0.51
N PHE A 111 1.22 2.30 0.74
CA PHE A 111 0.81 1.40 1.79
C PHE A 111 1.82 1.47 2.93
N LEU A 112 1.35 1.85 4.13
CA LEU A 112 2.12 1.75 5.36
C LEU A 112 1.65 0.53 6.14
N ASN A 113 2.50 -0.49 6.22
CA ASN A 113 2.17 -1.74 6.88
C ASN A 113 2.84 -1.83 8.25
N HIS A 114 2.07 -1.73 9.33
CA HIS A 114 2.50 -2.10 10.68
C HIS A 114 2.06 -3.52 11.04
N TYR A 115 1.16 -4.11 10.25
CA TYR A 115 0.58 -5.42 10.55
C TYR A 115 1.47 -6.56 10.06
N PRO A 116 1.99 -7.43 10.95
CA PRO A 116 2.92 -8.50 10.57
C PRO A 116 2.27 -9.59 9.70
N GLY A 117 0.95 -9.69 9.72
CA GLY A 117 0.20 -10.66 8.89
C GLY A 117 -0.08 -10.20 7.46
N TYR A 118 0.48 -9.06 7.03
CA TYR A 118 0.57 -8.70 5.61
C TYR A 118 2.01 -8.56 5.19
N ASP A 119 2.30 -8.90 3.93
CA ASP A 119 3.58 -8.62 3.32
C ASP A 119 3.43 -8.10 1.88
N VAL A 120 4.56 -7.76 1.29
CA VAL A 120 4.64 -7.25 -0.08
C VAL A 120 4.08 -8.24 -1.13
N ARG A 121 4.16 -9.55 -0.87
CA ARG A 121 3.62 -10.57 -1.79
C ARG A 121 2.11 -10.50 -1.85
N ASP A 122 1.43 -10.20 -0.73
CA ASP A 122 -0.02 -9.96 -0.74
C ASP A 122 -0.39 -8.85 -1.74
N LEU A 123 0.37 -7.75 -1.78
CA LEU A 123 0.15 -6.68 -2.76
C LEU A 123 0.39 -7.18 -4.20
N VAL A 124 1.52 -7.87 -4.43
CA VAL A 124 1.90 -8.36 -5.76
C VAL A 124 0.87 -9.35 -6.31
N ASP A 125 0.46 -10.33 -5.49
CA ASP A 125 -0.49 -11.37 -5.89
C ASP A 125 -1.91 -10.82 -6.00
N THR A 126 -2.30 -9.87 -5.15
CA THR A 126 -3.59 -9.15 -5.29
C THR A 126 -3.64 -8.34 -6.58
N TYR A 127 -2.52 -7.71 -6.95
CA TYR A 127 -2.47 -6.98 -8.21
C TYR A 127 -2.53 -7.93 -9.42
N ARG A 128 -1.76 -9.04 -9.39
CA ARG A 128 -1.69 -10.02 -10.48
C ARG A 128 -2.97 -10.84 -10.63
N GLY A 129 -3.68 -11.07 -9.53
CA GLY A 129 -4.87 -11.92 -9.47
C GLY A 129 -4.58 -13.40 -9.26
N PHE A 130 -3.33 -13.77 -8.97
CA PHE A 130 -2.95 -15.12 -8.61
C PHE A 130 -1.67 -15.13 -7.77
N CYS A 131 -1.51 -16.19 -6.98
CA CYS A 131 -0.23 -16.56 -6.38
C CYS A 131 0.46 -17.58 -7.27
N GLU A 132 1.78 -17.45 -7.47
CA GLU A 132 2.57 -18.36 -8.29
C GLU A 132 3.62 -19.07 -7.45
N TYR A 133 3.67 -20.40 -7.54
CA TYR A 133 4.66 -21.22 -6.84
C TYR A 133 5.05 -22.44 -7.67
N THR A 134 6.23 -22.99 -7.41
CA THR A 134 6.77 -24.15 -8.14
C THR A 134 6.62 -25.42 -7.31
N VAL A 135 6.13 -26.49 -7.95
CA VAL A 135 6.04 -27.83 -7.37
C VAL A 135 6.74 -28.81 -8.31
N GLY A 136 7.93 -29.27 -7.94
CA GLY A 136 8.78 -30.07 -8.82
C GLY A 136 9.19 -29.26 -10.05
N ASP A 137 8.79 -29.73 -11.23
CA ASP A 137 9.01 -29.10 -12.53
C ASP A 137 7.82 -28.24 -13.01
N ARG A 138 6.79 -28.05 -12.18
CA ARG A 138 5.54 -27.37 -12.55
C ARG A 138 5.41 -26.01 -11.89
N ILE A 139 4.99 -25.01 -12.68
CA ILE A 139 4.54 -23.71 -12.18
C ILE A 139 3.03 -23.79 -11.94
N ILE A 140 2.61 -23.54 -10.70
CA ILE A 140 1.20 -23.52 -10.29
C ILE A 140 0.76 -22.07 -10.10
N LYS A 141 -0.40 -21.72 -10.65
CA LYS A 141 -1.06 -20.41 -10.46
C LYS A 141 -2.35 -20.60 -9.68
N ASP A 142 -2.34 -20.21 -8.41
CA ASP A 142 -3.53 -20.24 -7.56
C ASP A 142 -4.35 -18.96 -7.74
N SER A 143 -5.58 -19.13 -8.20
CA SER A 143 -6.51 -18.03 -8.52
C SER A 143 -7.23 -17.42 -7.31
N TYR A 144 -6.83 -17.74 -6.09
CA TYR A 144 -7.36 -17.16 -4.85
C TYR A 144 -7.55 -15.63 -4.91
N TYR A 145 -6.59 -14.91 -5.52
CA TYR A 145 -6.57 -13.45 -5.61
C TYR A 145 -7.44 -12.88 -6.75
N LYS A 146 -7.98 -13.74 -7.62
CA LYS A 146 -8.63 -13.34 -8.89
C LYS A 146 -9.83 -12.44 -8.67
N LYS A 147 -10.67 -12.73 -7.68
CA LYS A 147 -11.88 -11.92 -7.38
C LYS A 147 -11.51 -10.50 -6.97
N ALA A 148 -10.46 -10.34 -6.16
CA ALA A 148 -9.98 -9.05 -5.74
C ALA A 148 -9.42 -8.27 -6.95
N SER A 149 -8.52 -8.91 -7.70
CA SER A 149 -7.83 -8.35 -8.86
C SER A 149 -8.74 -7.99 -10.02
N GLU A 150 -9.50 -8.95 -10.54
CA GLU A 150 -10.29 -8.85 -11.77
C GLU A 150 -11.74 -8.43 -11.51
N GLY A 151 -12.12 -8.30 -10.24
CA GLY A 151 -13.40 -7.77 -9.82
C GLY A 151 -13.27 -6.32 -9.35
N THR A 152 -12.84 -6.15 -8.10
CA THR A 152 -12.94 -4.85 -7.40
C THR A 152 -12.03 -3.76 -7.96
N ILE A 153 -10.87 -4.12 -8.51
CA ILE A 153 -9.83 -3.17 -8.92
C ILE A 153 -9.34 -3.37 -10.35
N LYS A 154 -10.13 -4.07 -11.19
CA LYS A 154 -9.68 -4.55 -12.50
C LYS A 154 -9.06 -3.44 -13.34
N GLU A 155 -9.77 -2.32 -13.43
CA GLU A 155 -9.36 -1.16 -14.21
C GLU A 155 -8.61 -0.13 -13.35
N GLU A 156 -8.97 0.02 -12.07
CA GLU A 156 -8.35 1.00 -11.18
C GLU A 156 -6.86 0.72 -10.96
N LYS A 157 -6.48 -0.56 -10.84
CA LYS A 157 -5.11 -0.93 -10.47
C LYS A 157 -4.08 -0.49 -11.51
N ASN A 158 -4.49 -0.40 -12.78
CA ASN A 158 -3.63 -0.04 -13.91
C ASN A 158 -3.53 1.48 -14.13
N GLN A 159 -4.32 2.27 -13.40
CA GLN A 159 -4.34 3.74 -13.52
C GLN A 159 -3.58 4.43 -12.37
N ILE A 160 -2.98 3.65 -11.48
CA ILE A 160 -2.04 4.15 -10.46
C ILE A 160 -0.64 3.91 -11.02
N ASP A 161 0.14 4.99 -11.15
CA ASP A 161 1.45 4.97 -11.82
C ASP A 161 2.50 4.21 -11.00
N LEU A 162 2.46 4.37 -9.68
CA LEU A 162 3.42 3.76 -8.75
C LEU A 162 2.75 3.33 -7.44
N TYR A 163 3.02 2.11 -7.02
CA TYR A 163 2.71 1.64 -5.67
C TYR A 163 3.98 1.62 -4.83
N ILE A 164 3.87 2.11 -3.60
CA ILE A 164 4.94 2.08 -2.60
C ILE A 164 4.43 1.28 -1.42
N TRP A 165 5.13 0.19 -1.07
CA TRP A 165 4.87 -0.58 0.12
C TRP A 165 5.97 -0.31 1.13
N ILE A 166 5.61 0.25 2.28
CA ILE A 166 6.49 0.49 3.42
C ILE A 166 6.15 -0.57 4.45
N ASP A 167 7.03 -1.55 4.63
CA ASP A 167 6.91 -2.54 5.70
C ASP A 167 7.59 -2.01 6.96
N ALA A 168 6.76 -1.48 7.86
CA ALA A 168 7.10 -1.00 9.19
C ALA A 168 6.58 -1.98 10.27
N SER A 169 6.31 -3.22 9.89
CA SER A 169 5.93 -4.28 10.82
C SER A 169 7.20 -4.92 11.37
N ASP A 170 7.37 -4.87 12.70
CA ASP A 170 8.51 -5.49 13.36
C ASP A 170 8.34 -7.02 13.43
N LYS A 171 8.38 -7.67 12.26
CA LYS A 171 8.10 -9.11 12.12
C LYS A 171 9.05 -9.99 12.92
N ASN A 172 10.26 -9.52 13.22
CA ASN A 172 11.34 -10.32 13.80
C ASN A 172 12.13 -9.64 14.94
N GLY A 173 11.73 -8.45 15.42
CA GLY A 173 12.51 -7.70 16.42
C GLY A 173 13.84 -7.15 15.90
N SER A 174 14.06 -7.18 14.58
CA SER A 174 15.38 -7.06 13.96
C SER A 174 15.46 -6.01 12.84
N LEU A 175 14.37 -5.31 12.53
CA LEU A 175 14.41 -4.28 11.50
C LEU A 175 15.12 -3.04 12.06
N GLU A 176 16.41 -2.90 11.73
CA GLU A 176 17.13 -1.65 11.95
C GLU A 176 16.57 -0.50 11.09
N ARG A 177 15.87 -0.83 9.99
CA ARG A 177 15.22 0.10 9.04
C ARG A 177 14.01 -0.54 8.37
N ASP A 178 13.06 0.30 7.96
CA ASP A 178 11.87 -0.12 7.21
C ASP A 178 12.21 -0.60 5.79
N GLU A 179 11.57 -1.69 5.38
CA GLU A 179 11.69 -2.20 4.01
C GLU A 179 10.72 -1.43 3.09
N ILE A 180 11.23 -0.96 1.95
CA ILE A 180 10.43 -0.24 0.96
C ILE A 180 10.48 -0.99 -0.35
N TYR A 181 9.31 -1.35 -0.85
CA TYR A 181 9.13 -1.96 -2.16
C TYR A 181 8.38 -1.01 -3.10
N LEU A 182 8.84 -0.94 -4.34
CA LEU A 182 8.27 -0.12 -5.39
C LEU A 182 7.71 -1.02 -6.49
N ARG A 183 6.48 -0.75 -6.91
CA ARG A 183 5.87 -1.41 -8.06
C ARG A 183 5.38 -0.36 -9.05
N THR A 184 6.12 -0.24 -10.14
CA THR A 184 5.82 0.66 -11.27
C THR A 184 4.76 0.02 -12.17
N VAL A 185 3.85 0.84 -12.71
CA VAL A 185 2.79 0.38 -13.64
C VAL A 185 2.90 1.04 -14.99
N THR A 186 3.12 2.35 -15.01
CA THR A 186 3.25 3.15 -16.23
C THR A 186 4.70 3.58 -16.42
N ASP A 187 5.06 4.00 -17.63
CA ASP A 187 6.39 4.55 -17.93
C ASP A 187 6.68 5.78 -17.04
N ILE A 188 5.67 6.62 -16.83
CA ILE A 188 5.76 7.78 -15.93
C ILE A 188 6.06 7.35 -14.49
N GLY A 189 5.38 6.31 -14.00
CA GLY A 189 5.65 5.74 -12.68
C GLY A 189 7.07 5.17 -12.56
N GLN A 190 7.58 4.56 -13.64
CA GLN A 190 8.96 4.07 -13.72
C GLN A 190 9.98 5.22 -13.70
N ASP A 191 9.72 6.29 -14.43
CA ASP A 191 10.60 7.47 -14.47
C ASP A 191 10.63 8.18 -13.11
N ILE A 192 9.49 8.30 -12.43
CA ILE A 192 9.41 8.81 -11.06
C ILE A 192 10.21 7.93 -10.11
N ALA A 193 10.03 6.60 -10.16
CA ALA A 193 10.76 5.67 -9.31
C ALA A 193 12.29 5.82 -9.50
N LYS A 194 12.75 5.84 -10.75
CA LYS A 194 14.17 6.04 -11.08
C LYS A 194 14.71 7.38 -10.59
N LYS A 195 14.00 8.48 -10.90
CA LYS A 195 14.48 9.84 -10.62
C LYS A 195 14.50 10.15 -9.12
N TYR A 196 13.46 9.76 -8.39
CA TYR A 196 13.26 10.24 -7.01
C TYR A 196 13.49 9.16 -5.95
N PHE A 197 13.28 7.88 -6.25
CA PHE A 197 13.35 6.79 -5.27
C PHE A 197 14.59 5.89 -5.43
N CYS A 198 15.28 5.93 -6.56
CA CYS A 198 16.54 5.19 -6.77
C CYS A 198 17.80 6.07 -6.69
N ALA A 199 17.66 7.39 -6.61
CA ALA A 199 18.79 8.33 -6.75
C ALA A 199 19.77 8.37 -5.56
N LEU A 200 19.58 7.55 -4.52
CA LEU A 200 20.40 7.59 -3.29
C LEU A 200 21.16 6.30 -2.96
N ASP A 201 21.10 5.27 -3.79
CA ASP A 201 22.04 4.13 -3.69
C ASP A 201 23.43 4.43 -4.28
N MET A 202 23.73 5.71 -4.53
CA MET A 202 25.01 6.20 -5.03
C MET A 202 25.62 7.27 -4.12
N LYS A 203 25.93 6.93 -2.86
CA LYS A 203 27.00 7.60 -2.10
C LYS A 203 27.69 6.63 -1.16
#